data_AF-C3NBK6-F1
#
_entry.id   AF-C3NBK6-F1
#
_cell.length_a   1.000
_cell.length_b   1.000
_cell.length_c   1.000
_cell.angle_alpha   90.00
_cell.angle_beta   90.00
_cell.angle_gamma   90.00
#
_symmetry.space_group_name_H-M   'P 1'
#
loop_
_entity.id
_entity.type
_entity.pdbx_description
1 polymer ?
#
loop_
_entity_poly.entity_id
_entity_poly.type
_entity_poly.pdbx_seq_one_letter_code
_entity_poly.pdbx_strand_id
1 'polypeptide(L)'
;MGIIDEAKRGQITDEMRAISKLEGIPVEKVRNRISEGKIMLIRNAKYPSRKLVPIGKGLTTKVNVNIGTSSEVVDLDMELQKVKVANKWGDTLMDLSTGGDLDAIRRDIIKASDLPVGTVPVYQIFIESFKKKSGGAYFTEDELLNTVEKHLKDGLNPFSR
;
A
#
# COMPACT_ATOMS: atom_id res chain seq x y z
N MET A 1 1.09 -18.06 -5.05
CA MET A 1 2.54 -18.14 -5.35
C MET A 1 3.00 -16.73 -5.64
N GLY A 2 4.10 -16.26 -5.05
CA GLY A 2 4.54 -14.88 -5.22
C GLY A 2 5.41 -14.69 -6.46
N ILE A 3 5.47 -13.45 -6.97
CA ILE A 3 6.32 -13.09 -8.11
C ILE A 3 7.81 -13.43 -7.88
N ILE A 4 8.27 -13.40 -6.62
CA ILE A 4 9.62 -13.80 -6.23
C ILE A 4 9.87 -15.30 -6.41
N ASP A 5 8.88 -16.14 -6.09
CA ASP A 5 9.02 -17.60 -6.17
C ASP A 5 9.06 -18.07 -7.62
N GLU A 6 8.31 -17.38 -8.48
CA GLU A 6 8.30 -17.59 -9.93
C GLU A 6 9.64 -17.12 -10.54
N ALA A 7 10.14 -15.96 -10.11
CA ALA A 7 11.44 -15.45 -10.55
C ALA A 7 12.61 -16.38 -10.19
N LYS A 8 12.60 -16.93 -8.96
CA LYS A 8 13.59 -17.90 -8.47
C LYS A 8 13.54 -19.23 -9.23
N ARG A 9 12.37 -19.61 -9.76
CA ARG A 9 12.20 -20.76 -10.64
C ARG A 9 12.59 -20.50 -12.09
N GLY A 10 13.11 -19.31 -12.40
CA GLY A 10 13.47 -18.93 -13.78
C GLY A 10 12.26 -18.60 -14.65
N GLN A 11 11.07 -18.47 -14.08
CA GLN A 11 9.86 -18.13 -14.83
C GLN A 11 9.78 -16.62 -15.08
N ILE A 12 9.28 -16.25 -16.26
CA ILE A 12 8.98 -14.86 -16.61
C ILE A 12 7.47 -14.69 -16.63
N THR A 13 6.95 -13.95 -15.65
CA THR A 13 5.52 -13.66 -15.54
C THR A 13 5.11 -12.44 -16.36
N ASP A 14 3.81 -12.25 -16.55
CA ASP A 14 3.27 -11.06 -17.22
C ASP A 14 3.57 -9.78 -16.45
N GLU A 15 3.62 -9.83 -15.12
CA GLU A 15 4.06 -8.71 -14.29
C GLU A 15 5.49 -8.31 -14.60
N MET A 16 6.40 -9.27 -14.78
CA MET A 16 7.80 -8.97 -15.11
C MET A 16 7.91 -8.33 -16.50
N ARG A 17 7.10 -8.78 -17.46
CA ARG A 17 7.00 -8.17 -18.80
C ARG A 17 6.45 -6.76 -18.72
N ALA A 18 5.43 -6.52 -17.89
CA ALA A 18 4.86 -5.21 -17.67
C ALA A 18 5.86 -4.24 -17.03
N ILE A 19 6.61 -4.69 -16.01
CA ILE A 19 7.71 -3.91 -15.40
C ILE A 19 8.80 -3.60 -16.44
N SER A 20 9.20 -4.59 -17.22
CA SER A 20 10.19 -4.43 -18.29
C SER A 20 9.80 -3.34 -19.29
N LYS A 21 8.53 -3.37 -19.75
CA LYS A 21 7.97 -2.37 -20.65
C LYS A 21 7.88 -0.99 -20.01
N LEU A 22 7.44 -0.92 -18.74
CA LEU A 22 7.26 0.33 -18.00
C LEU A 22 8.60 1.05 -17.77
N GLU A 23 9.64 0.30 -17.41
CA GLU A 23 10.92 0.85 -16.96
C GLU A 23 12.01 0.85 -18.04
N GLY A 24 11.70 0.31 -19.24
CA GLY A 24 12.63 0.27 -20.36
C GLY A 24 13.87 -0.61 -20.12
N ILE A 25 13.76 -1.65 -19.29
CA ILE A 25 14.87 -2.57 -18.99
C ILE A 25 14.54 -4.01 -19.45
N PRO A 26 15.53 -4.84 -19.81
CA PRO A 26 15.29 -6.20 -20.27
C PRO A 26 14.57 -7.06 -19.23
N VAL A 27 13.60 -7.87 -19.67
CA VAL A 27 12.78 -8.71 -18.77
C VAL A 27 13.60 -9.70 -17.95
N GLU A 28 14.68 -10.27 -18.51
CA GLU A 28 15.59 -11.13 -17.74
C GLU A 28 16.28 -10.40 -16.59
N LYS A 29 16.60 -9.11 -16.79
CA LYS A 29 17.17 -8.26 -15.75
C LYS A 29 16.16 -7.98 -14.64
N VAL A 30 14.88 -7.79 -15.01
CA VAL A 30 13.77 -7.67 -14.06
C VAL A 30 13.65 -8.95 -13.24
N ARG A 31 13.53 -10.11 -13.91
CA ARG A 31 13.41 -11.43 -13.26
C ARG A 31 14.57 -11.70 -12.30
N ASN A 32 15.81 -11.53 -12.74
CA ASN A 32 17.00 -11.73 -11.90
C ASN A 32 16.94 -10.84 -10.65
N ARG A 33 16.67 -9.54 -10.83
CA ARG A 33 16.59 -8.61 -9.70
C ARG A 33 15.43 -8.92 -8.76
N ILE A 34 14.29 -9.40 -9.25
CA ILE A 34 13.18 -9.87 -8.40
C ILE A 34 13.63 -11.10 -7.61
N SER A 35 14.25 -12.09 -8.26
CA SER A 35 14.73 -13.32 -7.60
C SER A 35 15.77 -13.04 -6.50
N GLU A 36 16.55 -11.98 -6.68
CA GLU A 36 17.56 -11.49 -5.73
C GLU A 36 16.99 -10.53 -4.66
N GLY A 37 15.69 -10.20 -4.69
CA GLY A 37 15.06 -9.25 -3.77
C GLY A 37 15.46 -7.78 -4.00
N LYS A 38 16.03 -7.44 -5.17
CA LYS A 38 16.45 -6.07 -5.53
C LYS A 38 15.36 -5.26 -6.23
N ILE A 39 14.32 -5.93 -6.74
CA ILE A 39 13.08 -5.32 -7.24
C ILE A 39 11.91 -6.04 -6.58
N MET A 40 10.92 -5.26 -6.16
CA MET A 40 9.66 -5.71 -5.59
C MET A 40 8.49 -4.99 -6.26
N LEU A 41 7.29 -5.56 -6.16
CA LEU A 41 6.07 -4.97 -6.69
C LEU A 41 5.13 -4.61 -5.53
N ILE A 42 4.49 -3.44 -5.59
CA ILE A 42 3.42 -3.11 -4.65
C ILE A 42 2.09 -3.53 -5.28
N ARG A 43 1.50 -4.59 -4.74
CA ARG A 43 0.23 -5.12 -5.27
C ARG A 43 -0.49 -5.98 -4.26
N ASN A 44 -1.80 -5.76 -4.14
CA ASN A 44 -2.71 -6.74 -3.56
C ASN A 44 -3.23 -7.64 -4.69
N ALA A 45 -3.04 -8.96 -4.58
CA ALA A 45 -3.46 -9.89 -5.62
C ALA A 45 -4.99 -9.93 -5.80
N LYS A 46 -5.75 -9.73 -4.71
CA LYS A 46 -7.21 -9.73 -4.72
C LYS A 46 -7.80 -8.40 -5.17
N TYR A 47 -7.14 -7.29 -4.79
CA TYR A 47 -7.58 -5.93 -5.09
C TYR A 47 -6.44 -5.15 -5.76
N PRO A 48 -6.09 -5.46 -7.01
CA PRO A 48 -4.98 -4.79 -7.69
C PRO A 48 -5.28 -3.29 -7.86
N SER A 49 -4.28 -2.46 -7.57
CA SER A 49 -4.31 -1.04 -7.93
C SER A 49 -4.35 -0.88 -9.45
N ARG A 50 -4.82 0.27 -9.92
CA ARG A 50 -4.85 0.59 -11.35
C ARG A 50 -3.44 0.85 -11.90
N LYS A 51 -2.57 1.47 -11.10
CA LYS A 51 -1.16 1.72 -11.44
C LYS A 51 -0.27 0.57 -10.97
N LEU A 52 0.57 0.06 -11.87
CA LEU A 52 1.66 -0.88 -11.57
C LEU A 52 2.86 -0.11 -11.03
N VAL A 53 3.34 -0.47 -9.83
CA VAL A 53 4.44 0.27 -9.18
C VAL A 53 5.53 -0.68 -8.71
N PRO A 54 6.54 -0.96 -9.56
CA PRO A 54 7.74 -1.66 -9.14
C PRO A 54 8.69 -0.70 -8.43
N ILE A 55 9.35 -1.16 -7.37
CA ILE A 55 10.37 -0.42 -6.63
C ILE A 55 11.63 -1.26 -6.59
N GLY A 56 12.77 -0.66 -6.89
CA GLY A 56 14.04 -1.35 -6.74
C GLY A 56 15.20 -0.77 -7.51
N LYS A 57 16.34 -1.45 -7.41
CA LYS A 57 17.61 -1.00 -7.95
C LYS A 57 17.56 -0.91 -9.48
N GLY A 58 17.90 0.27 -10.01
CA GLY A 58 17.99 0.53 -11.44
C GLY A 58 16.64 0.56 -12.15
N LEU A 59 15.59 0.89 -11.41
CA LEU A 59 14.32 1.41 -11.91
C LEU A 59 14.29 2.93 -11.71
N THR A 60 13.30 3.61 -12.28
CA THR A 60 13.04 5.02 -11.98
C THR A 60 12.66 5.21 -10.50
N THR A 61 13.12 6.31 -9.91
CA THR A 61 12.79 6.69 -8.53
C THR A 61 11.29 6.87 -8.38
N LYS A 62 10.72 6.35 -7.29
CA LYS A 62 9.29 6.44 -6.98
C LYS A 62 9.04 7.41 -5.83
N VAL A 63 7.93 8.12 -5.89
CA VAL A 63 7.52 9.09 -4.86
C VAL A 63 6.26 8.60 -4.15
N ASN A 64 6.33 8.57 -2.81
CA ASN A 64 5.21 8.28 -1.94
C ASN A 64 4.55 9.56 -1.42
N VAL A 65 3.23 9.65 -1.50
CA VAL A 65 2.44 10.76 -0.96
C VAL A 65 1.76 10.31 0.34
N ASN A 66 1.93 11.06 1.42
CA ASN A 66 1.24 10.81 2.67
C ASN A 66 0.03 11.73 2.79
N ILE A 67 -1.11 11.16 3.15
CA ILE A 67 -2.35 11.87 3.46
C ILE A 67 -2.92 11.33 4.78
N GLY A 68 -4.01 11.91 5.25
CA GLY A 68 -4.74 11.40 6.40
C GLY A 68 -5.34 12.50 7.26
N THR A 69 -6.39 12.13 7.97
CA THR A 69 -7.06 12.96 8.96
C THR A 69 -6.34 12.92 10.32
N SER A 70 -6.64 13.87 11.18
CA SER A 70 -6.13 13.92 12.56
C SER A 70 -7.25 14.19 13.56
N SER A 71 -6.95 14.12 14.85
CA SER A 71 -7.91 14.48 15.91
C SER A 71 -8.39 15.93 15.82
N GLU A 72 -7.61 16.83 15.22
CA GLU A 72 -7.95 18.25 15.07
C GLU A 72 -8.70 18.53 13.76
N VAL A 73 -8.34 17.82 12.68
CA VAL A 73 -8.90 18.03 11.34
C VAL A 73 -9.37 16.70 10.77
N VAL A 74 -10.69 16.51 10.78
CA VAL A 74 -11.38 15.36 10.18
C VAL A 74 -12.23 15.85 9.02
N ASP A 75 -11.61 16.00 7.85
CA ASP A 75 -12.26 16.44 6.62
C ASP A 75 -11.95 15.45 5.49
N LEU A 76 -12.90 14.56 5.21
CA LEU A 76 -12.75 13.55 4.17
C LEU A 76 -12.67 14.18 2.77
N ASP A 77 -13.45 15.23 2.49
CA ASP A 77 -13.46 15.86 1.18
C ASP A 77 -12.09 16.49 0.87
N MET A 78 -11.46 17.10 1.86
CA MET A 78 -10.09 17.60 1.75
C MET A 78 -9.09 16.47 1.45
N GLU A 79 -9.17 15.34 2.16
CA GLU A 79 -8.31 14.19 1.89
C GLU A 79 -8.53 13.62 0.48
N LEU A 80 -9.77 13.55 0.01
CA LEU A 80 -10.09 13.12 -1.35
C LEU A 80 -9.55 14.08 -2.42
N GLN A 81 -9.47 15.39 -2.16
CA GLN A 81 -8.76 16.31 -3.06
C GLN A 81 -7.25 16.02 -3.09
N LYS A 82 -6.63 15.71 -1.95
CA LYS A 82 -5.22 15.31 -1.91
C LYS A 82 -4.99 14.01 -2.68
N VAL A 83 -5.91 13.04 -2.61
CA VAL A 83 -5.86 11.81 -3.44
C VAL A 83 -5.84 12.15 -4.92
N LYS A 84 -6.68 13.09 -5.39
CA LYS A 84 -6.68 13.50 -6.82
C LYS A 84 -5.34 14.07 -7.26
N VAL A 85 -4.71 14.89 -6.40
CA VAL A 85 -3.36 15.42 -6.67
C VAL A 85 -2.33 14.29 -6.68
N ALA A 86 -2.43 13.36 -5.73
CA ALA A 86 -1.56 12.19 -5.65
C ALA A 86 -1.69 11.31 -6.90
N ASN A 87 -2.90 10.98 -7.37
CA ASN A 87 -3.09 10.18 -8.59
C ASN A 87 -2.38 10.78 -9.82
N LYS A 88 -2.23 12.11 -9.87
CA LYS A 88 -1.57 12.79 -10.99
C LYS A 88 -0.04 12.77 -10.89
N TRP A 89 0.53 12.88 -9.69
CA TRP A 89 1.96 13.16 -9.50
C TRP A 89 2.72 12.14 -8.65
N GLY A 90 2.02 11.32 -7.89
CA GLY A 90 2.59 10.29 -7.03
C GLY A 90 2.70 8.93 -7.70
N ASP A 91 3.48 8.06 -7.07
CA ASP A 91 3.55 6.64 -7.42
C ASP A 91 2.82 5.78 -6.43
N THR A 92 2.88 6.12 -5.14
CA THR A 92 2.16 5.43 -4.07
C THR A 92 1.50 6.44 -3.14
N LEU A 93 0.50 5.97 -2.41
CA LEU A 93 -0.21 6.75 -1.40
C LEU A 93 -0.14 6.01 -0.07
N MET A 94 0.07 6.73 1.03
CA MET A 94 -0.16 6.20 2.36
C MET A 94 -1.24 7.01 3.08
N ASP A 95 -2.25 6.31 3.59
CA ASP A 95 -3.22 6.84 4.53
C ASP A 95 -2.69 6.67 5.96
N LEU A 96 -2.39 7.81 6.58
CA LEU A 96 -1.88 7.94 7.95
C LEU A 96 -2.95 8.53 8.89
N SER A 97 -4.23 8.37 8.55
CA SER A 97 -5.35 8.91 9.33
C SER A 97 -5.32 8.46 10.79
N THR A 98 -5.58 9.42 11.68
CA THR A 98 -5.66 9.23 13.13
C THR A 98 -6.93 9.82 13.76
N GLY A 99 -7.80 10.45 12.98
CA GLY A 99 -9.05 11.06 13.42
C GLY A 99 -10.27 10.52 12.69
N GLY A 100 -11.46 10.72 13.28
CA GLY A 100 -12.73 10.32 12.66
C GLY A 100 -12.98 8.81 12.60
N ASP A 101 -13.80 8.39 11.63
CA ASP A 101 -14.05 6.99 11.28
C ASP A 101 -12.96 6.49 10.33
N LEU A 102 -11.91 5.91 10.90
CA LEU A 102 -10.73 5.43 10.17
C LEU A 102 -11.07 4.36 9.13
N ASP A 103 -12.14 3.58 9.35
CA ASP A 103 -12.54 2.55 8.41
C ASP A 103 -13.23 3.14 7.19
N ALA A 104 -14.16 4.07 7.41
CA ALA A 104 -14.83 4.77 6.32
C ALA A 104 -13.82 5.57 5.49
N ILE A 105 -12.98 6.35 6.16
CA ILE A 105 -11.93 7.17 5.53
C ILE A 105 -11.00 6.30 4.68
N ARG A 106 -10.46 5.20 5.23
CA ARG A 106 -9.59 4.29 4.49
C ARG A 106 -10.28 3.73 3.24
N ARG A 107 -11.52 3.23 3.37
CA ARG A 107 -12.25 2.64 2.24
C ARG A 107 -12.51 3.66 1.13
N ASP A 108 -12.85 4.90 1.50
CA ASP A 108 -13.11 5.97 0.53
C ASP A 108 -11.82 6.42 -0.17
N ILE A 109 -10.71 6.52 0.57
CA ILE A 109 -9.38 6.79 -0.01
C ILE A 109 -8.97 5.68 -0.99
N ILE A 110 -9.08 4.41 -0.60
CA ILE A 110 -8.73 3.27 -1.46
C ILE A 110 -9.59 3.29 -2.74
N LYS A 111 -10.88 3.57 -2.62
CA LYS A 111 -11.80 3.64 -3.75
C LYS A 111 -11.47 4.79 -4.72
N ALA A 112 -11.00 5.92 -4.20
CA ALA A 112 -10.64 7.10 -4.98
C ALA A 112 -9.22 7.04 -5.59
N SER A 113 -8.32 6.24 -5.01
CA SER A 113 -6.92 6.15 -5.45
C SER A 113 -6.75 5.25 -6.68
N ASP A 114 -5.99 5.74 -7.66
CA ASP A 114 -5.46 4.92 -8.77
C ASP A 114 -4.12 4.27 -8.40
N LEU A 115 -3.45 4.84 -7.40
CA LEU A 115 -2.16 4.41 -6.87
C LEU A 115 -2.34 3.27 -5.87
N PRO A 116 -1.32 2.41 -5.69
CA PRO A 116 -1.28 1.51 -4.55
C PRO A 116 -1.36 2.28 -3.23
N VAL A 117 -2.24 1.84 -2.33
CA VAL A 117 -2.46 2.48 -1.03
C VAL A 117 -1.86 1.65 0.09
N GLY A 118 -1.03 2.28 0.93
CA GLY A 118 -0.48 1.77 2.18
C GLY A 118 -1.14 2.40 3.41
N THR A 119 -0.97 1.78 4.57
CA THR A 119 -1.47 2.25 5.87
C THR A 119 -0.51 1.79 6.96
N VAL A 120 -0.69 2.32 8.18
CA VAL A 120 0.00 1.84 9.39
C VAL A 120 -1.06 1.28 10.35
N PRO A 121 -1.37 -0.03 10.30
CA PRO A 121 -2.44 -0.64 11.11
C PRO A 121 -2.35 -0.37 12.61
N VAL A 122 -1.12 -0.24 13.13
CA VAL A 122 -0.85 0.08 14.54
C VAL A 122 -1.48 1.41 14.98
N TYR A 123 -1.57 2.40 14.09
CA TYR A 123 -2.20 3.69 14.44
C TYR A 123 -3.68 3.52 14.77
N GLN A 124 -4.41 2.78 13.93
CA GLN A 124 -5.82 2.51 14.19
C GLN A 124 -6.03 1.73 15.48
N ILE A 125 -5.25 0.67 15.71
CA ILE A 125 -5.36 -0.14 16.93
C ILE A 125 -5.11 0.72 18.17
N PHE A 126 -4.09 1.59 18.12
CA PHE A 126 -3.76 2.48 19.22
C PHE A 126 -4.92 3.42 19.54
N ILE A 127 -5.51 4.06 18.52
CA ILE A 127 -6.62 5.00 18.68
C ILE A 127 -7.88 4.30 19.19
N GLU A 128 -8.22 3.14 18.64
CA GLU A 128 -9.38 2.36 19.08
C GLU A 128 -9.20 1.84 20.51
N SER A 129 -8.00 1.36 20.87
CA SER A 129 -7.69 0.89 22.22
C SER A 129 -7.76 2.03 23.23
N PHE A 130 -7.20 3.19 22.89
CA PHE A 130 -7.22 4.37 23.75
C PHE A 130 -8.65 4.83 24.05
N LYS A 131 -9.53 4.82 23.04
CA LYS A 131 -10.96 5.14 23.18
C LYS A 131 -11.73 4.11 24.02
N LYS A 132 -11.44 2.82 23.86
CA LYS A 132 -12.16 1.72 24.53
C LYS A 132 -11.71 1.47 25.97
N LYS A 133 -10.42 1.70 26.28
CA LYS A 133 -9.77 1.28 27.54
C LYS A 133 -9.30 2.46 28.40
N SER A 134 -10.02 3.58 28.38
CA SER A 134 -9.81 4.75 29.24
C SER A 134 -8.36 5.25 29.29
N GLY A 135 -7.68 5.31 28.14
CA GLY A 135 -6.29 5.82 28.05
C GLY A 135 -5.18 4.75 28.04
N GLY A 136 -5.54 3.46 28.11
CA GLY A 136 -4.58 2.37 27.94
C GLY A 136 -4.20 2.14 26.48
N ALA A 137 -2.92 2.27 26.15
CA ALA A 137 -2.34 1.93 24.84
C ALA A 137 -2.01 0.43 24.69
N TYR A 138 -2.84 -0.44 25.27
CA TYR A 138 -2.60 -1.88 25.30
C TYR A 138 -3.50 -2.60 24.32
N PHE A 139 -2.88 -3.32 23.40
CA PHE A 139 -3.55 -4.20 22.46
C PHE A 139 -2.89 -5.58 22.43
N THR A 140 -3.68 -6.61 22.12
CA THR A 140 -3.21 -7.99 21.97
C THR A 140 -2.67 -8.25 20.57
N GLU A 141 -1.94 -9.35 20.41
CA GLU A 141 -1.52 -9.84 19.10
C GLU A 141 -2.72 -10.10 18.17
N ASP A 142 -3.81 -10.68 18.71
CA ASP A 142 -5.04 -10.91 17.94
C ASP A 142 -5.67 -9.61 17.45
N GLU A 143 -5.72 -8.56 18.29
CA GLU A 143 -6.22 -7.23 17.88
C GLU A 143 -5.37 -6.65 16.73
N LEU A 144 -4.05 -6.86 16.76
CA LEU A 144 -3.14 -6.46 15.69
C LEU A 144 -3.41 -7.22 14.38
N LEU A 145 -3.42 -8.55 14.43
CA LEU A 145 -3.63 -9.39 13.25
C LEU A 145 -5.00 -9.14 12.63
N ASN A 146 -6.05 -9.03 13.45
CA ASN A 146 -7.40 -8.72 12.98
C ASN A 146 -7.47 -7.37 12.26
N THR A 147 -6.74 -6.36 12.73
CA THR A 147 -6.70 -5.04 12.06
C THR A 147 -5.93 -5.10 10.74
N VAL A 148 -4.80 -5.81 10.71
CA VAL A 148 -4.05 -6.05 9.47
C VAL A 148 -4.95 -6.74 8.43
N GLU A 149 -5.66 -7.80 8.83
CA GLU A 149 -6.59 -8.50 7.95
C GLU A 149 -7.71 -7.60 7.43
N LYS A 150 -8.27 -6.76 8.30
CA LYS A 150 -9.31 -5.80 7.96
C LYS A 150 -8.84 -4.84 6.87
N HIS A 151 -7.63 -4.26 7.03
CA HIS A 151 -7.06 -3.37 6.01
C HIS A 151 -6.82 -4.11 4.69
N LEU A 152 -6.31 -5.35 4.74
CA LEU A 152 -6.13 -6.17 3.53
C LEU A 152 -7.46 -6.50 2.83
N LYS A 153 -8.54 -6.72 3.60
CA LYS A 153 -9.90 -6.95 3.09
C LYS A 153 -10.50 -5.71 2.43
N ASP A 154 -10.15 -4.51 2.92
CA ASP A 154 -10.54 -3.22 2.36
C ASP A 154 -9.80 -2.88 1.05
N GLY A 155 -8.75 -3.62 0.70
CA GLY A 155 -8.00 -3.43 -0.55
C GLY A 155 -6.62 -2.82 -0.40
N LEU A 156 -6.09 -2.73 0.82
CA LEU A 156 -4.73 -2.29 1.08
C LEU A 156 -3.73 -3.03 0.19
N ASN A 157 -2.75 -2.31 -0.37
CA ASN A 157 -1.68 -2.89 -1.17
C ASN A 157 -0.42 -3.06 -0.32
N PRO A 158 -0.22 -4.24 0.30
CA PRO A 158 1.04 -4.50 0.96
C PRO A 158 2.16 -4.60 -0.08
N PHE A 159 3.38 -4.43 0.39
CA PHE A 159 4.56 -4.84 -0.37
C PHE A 159 4.45 -6.35 -0.64
N SER A 160 4.36 -6.75 -1.92
CA SER A 160 4.36 -8.18 -2.25
C SER A 160 5.78 -8.69 -2.03
N ARG A 161 5.94 -9.69 -1.15
CA ARG A 161 7.20 -10.44 -1.03
C ARG A 161 7.37 -11.37 -2.23
#